data_AF-A0A820NXV2-F1
#
_entry.id   AF-A0A820NXV2-F1
#
_cell.length_a   1.000
_cell.length_b   1.000
_cell.length_c   1.000
_cell.angle_alpha   90.00
_cell.angle_beta   90.00
_cell.angle_gamma   90.00
#
_symmetry.space_group_name_H-M   'P 1'
#
loop_
_entity.id
_entity.type
_entity.pdbx_description
1 polymer ?
#
loop_
_entity_poly.entity_id
_entity_poly.type
_entity_poly.pdbx_seq_one_letter_code
_entity_poly.pdbx_strand_id
1 'polypeptide(L)'
;MPTFRKLYRKVITSSTGSFQNGLPKGTYYLTVTYNYPVSSFAGRKQFIISTTSWMGGKNPFLGWAYIAVGIICMITFVIFFILHKTWKT
;
A
#
# COMPACT_ATOMS: atom_id res chain seq x y z
N MET A 1 -14.26 8.79 4.70
CA MET A 1 -13.38 8.33 5.79
C MET A 1 -12.84 9.55 6.53
N PRO A 2 -13.00 9.62 7.86
CA PRO A 2 -12.58 10.78 8.67
C PRO A 2 -11.05 10.94 8.74
N THR A 3 -10.30 9.86 8.47
CA THR A 3 -8.85 9.89 8.29
C THR A 3 -8.50 9.94 6.82
N PHE A 4 -7.81 10.99 6.39
CA PHE A 4 -7.33 11.13 5.02
C PHE A 4 -5.85 11.50 5.02
N ARG A 5 -5.17 11.21 3.91
CA ARG A 5 -3.79 11.60 3.66
C ARG A 5 -3.76 12.45 2.40
N LYS A 6 -3.01 13.56 2.44
CA LYS A 6 -2.72 14.37 1.26
C LYS A 6 -1.21 14.35 1.02
N LEU A 7 -0.82 14.26 -0.25
CA LEU A 7 0.58 14.35 -0.63
C LEU A 7 1.06 15.78 -0.39
N TYR A 8 2.10 15.92 0.44
CA TYR A 8 2.74 17.22 0.67
C TYR A 8 3.92 17.44 -0.28
N ARG A 9 4.81 16.44 -0.39
CA ARG A 9 6.00 16.52 -1.24
C ARG A 9 6.42 15.13 -1.71
N LYS A 10 7.01 15.04 -2.90
CA LYS A 10 7.62 13.82 -3.45
C LYS A 10 9.13 14.04 -3.57
N VAL A 11 9.91 13.09 -3.10
CA VAL A 11 11.35 13.02 -3.38
C VAL A 11 11.52 12.23 -4.67
N ILE A 12 12.17 12.84 -5.68
CA ILE A 12 12.33 12.22 -7.00
C ILE A 12 13.64 11.43 -7.01
N THR A 13 13.50 10.13 -7.15
CA THR A 13 14.58 9.16 -7.29
C THR A 13 14.96 9.07 -8.78
N SER A 14 15.62 10.09 -9.32
CA SER A 14 16.13 10.09 -10.71
C SER A 14 17.50 9.40 -10.78
N SER A 15 17.81 8.74 -11.91
CA SER A 15 19.10 8.09 -12.18
C SER A 15 20.31 9.04 -12.25
N THR A 16 20.09 10.36 -12.12
CA THR A 16 21.12 11.40 -12.22
C THR A 16 21.09 12.41 -11.06
N GLY A 17 20.44 12.07 -9.92
CA GLY A 17 20.34 12.96 -8.75
C GLY A 17 20.98 12.39 -7.48
N SER A 18 21.12 13.21 -6.43
CA SER A 18 21.70 12.81 -5.12
C SER A 18 20.88 11.76 -4.35
N PHE A 19 19.68 11.40 -4.83
CA PHE A 19 18.75 10.46 -4.20
C PHE A 19 18.41 9.24 -5.08
N GLN A 20 19.35 8.74 -5.90
CA GLN A 20 19.11 7.62 -6.83
C GLN A 20 18.61 6.34 -6.16
N ASN A 21 19.02 6.11 -4.91
CA ASN A 21 18.63 4.94 -4.12
C ASN A 21 17.60 5.30 -3.03
N GLY A 22 16.94 6.47 -3.15
CA GLY A 22 16.02 7.01 -2.15
C GLY A 22 16.73 7.78 -1.03
N LEU A 23 16.06 7.90 0.12
CA LEU A 23 16.64 8.56 1.30
C LEU A 23 17.70 7.63 1.92
N PRO A 24 18.97 8.07 2.05
CA PRO A 24 20.01 7.27 2.70
C PRO A 24 19.67 6.99 4.17
N LYS A 25 20.23 5.92 4.73
CA LYS A 25 20.05 5.64 6.15
C LYS A 25 20.79 6.71 6.97
N GLY A 26 20.08 7.38 7.86
CA GLY A 26 20.66 8.43 8.69
C GLY A 26 19.62 9.11 9.57
N THR A 27 20.09 10.07 10.38
CA THR A 27 19.23 10.89 11.23
C THR A 27 18.67 12.05 10.42
N TYR A 28 17.35 12.22 10.46
CA TYR A 28 16.65 13.30 9.78
C TYR A 28 15.94 14.18 10.81
N TYR A 29 16.04 15.49 10.63
CA TYR A 29 15.33 16.46 11.47
C TYR A 29 14.15 17.05 10.68
N LEU A 30 12.98 17.07 11.31
CA LEU A 30 11.76 17.62 10.72
C LEU A 30 11.34 18.88 11.48
N THR A 31 11.43 20.03 10.82
CA THR A 31 10.95 21.30 11.35
C THR A 31 9.54 21.57 10.81
N VAL A 32 8.57 21.80 11.71
CA VAL A 32 7.17 22.03 11.33
C VAL A 32 6.68 23.35 11.93
N THR A 33 6.22 24.26 11.08
CA THR A 33 5.54 25.49 11.53
C THR A 33 4.06 25.23 11.76
N TYR A 34 3.58 25.46 12.99
CA TYR A 34 2.23 25.09 13.41
C TYR A 34 1.19 26.19 13.14
N ASN A 35 0.80 26.36 11.87
CA ASN A 35 -0.14 27.43 11.45
C ASN A 35 -1.63 27.03 11.47
N TYR A 36 -1.97 25.81 11.89
CA TYR A 36 -3.34 25.31 11.83
C TYR A 36 -3.66 24.44 13.04
N PRO A 37 -4.24 24.99 14.13
CA PRO A 37 -4.59 24.21 15.30
C PRO A 37 -5.75 23.26 15.01
N VAL A 38 -5.62 22.01 15.47
CA VAL A 38 -6.65 20.97 15.31
C VAL A 38 -7.33 20.58 16.62
N SER A 39 -6.96 21.26 17.71
CA SER A 39 -7.47 21.02 19.06
C SER A 39 -8.96 21.35 19.19
N SER A 40 -9.47 22.36 18.48
CA SER A 40 -10.87 22.81 18.56
C SER A 40 -11.88 21.77 18.09
N PHE A 41 -11.47 20.81 17.27
CA PHE A 41 -12.31 19.73 16.76
C PHE A 41 -11.76 18.34 17.10
N ALA A 42 -10.89 18.25 18.12
CA ALA A 42 -10.26 17.01 18.57
C ALA A 42 -9.56 16.20 17.45
N GLY A 43 -9.03 16.88 16.44
CA GLY A 43 -8.32 16.26 15.32
C GLY A 43 -6.89 15.87 15.67
N ARG A 44 -6.35 14.87 14.98
CA ARG A 44 -4.93 14.47 15.09
C ARG A 44 -4.21 14.71 13.77
N LYS A 45 -3.02 15.29 13.85
CA LYS A 45 -2.11 15.48 12.71
C LYS A 45 -0.99 14.45 12.74
N GLN A 46 -0.65 13.93 11.57
CA GLN A 46 0.42 12.96 11.40
C GLN A 46 1.21 13.29 10.12
N PHE A 47 2.53 13.18 10.20
CA PHE A 47 3.42 13.23 9.05
C PHE A 47 3.96 11.82 8.80
N ILE A 48 3.89 11.36 7.56
CA ILE A 48 4.26 10.00 7.17
C ILE A 48 5.15 10.09 5.95
N ILE A 49 6.32 9.49 6.03
CA ILE A 49 7.20 9.25 4.88
C ILE A 49 6.94 7.82 4.43
N SER A 50 6.63 7.64 3.15
CA SER A 50 6.40 6.32 2.56
C SER A 50 7.03 6.26 1.18
N THR A 51 7.67 5.14 0.87
CA THR A 51 8.05 4.80 -0.50
C THR A 51 6.85 4.21 -1.23
N THR A 52 6.65 4.62 -2.48
CA THR A 52 5.66 4.02 -3.37
C THR A 52 6.40 3.12 -4.35
N SER A 53 5.85 1.93 -4.59
CA SER A 53 6.28 1.08 -5.70
C SER A 53 5.34 1.29 -6.89
N TRP A 54 5.57 0.54 -7.97
CA TRP A 54 4.66 0.48 -9.12
C TRP A 54 3.19 0.22 -8.71
N MET A 55 2.98 -0.60 -7.69
CA MET A 55 1.65 -0.98 -7.19
C MET A 55 1.11 -0.01 -6.12
N GLY A 56 1.75 1.14 -5.94
CA GLY A 56 1.37 2.17 -4.97
C GLY A 56 2.06 2.02 -3.61
N GLY A 57 1.41 2.56 -2.57
CA GLY A 57 1.88 2.45 -1.19
C GLY A 57 1.64 1.06 -0.59
N LYS A 58 2.11 0.86 0.65
CA LYS A 58 1.94 -0.41 1.39
C LYS A 58 0.46 -0.76 1.57
N ASN A 59 -0.04 -1.74 0.82
CA ASN A 59 -1.38 -2.28 0.95
C ASN A 59 -1.40 -3.82 0.82
N PRO A 60 -1.34 -4.58 1.94
CA PRO A 60 -1.34 -6.04 1.87
C PRO A 60 -2.71 -6.62 1.49
N PHE A 61 -3.80 -5.86 1.63
CA PHE A 61 -5.17 -6.36 1.43
C PHE A 61 -5.36 -6.96 0.03
N LEU A 62 -4.85 -6.28 -1.00
CA LEU A 62 -5.02 -6.71 -2.38
C LEU A 62 -4.35 -8.09 -2.62
N GLY A 63 -3.16 -8.31 -2.07
CA GLY A 63 -2.46 -9.60 -2.17
C GLY A 63 -3.26 -10.74 -1.51
N TRP A 64 -3.74 -10.52 -0.28
CA TRP A 64 -4.57 -11.50 0.41
C TRP A 64 -5.88 -11.80 -0.34
N ALA A 65 -6.52 -10.78 -0.91
CA ALA A 65 -7.74 -10.96 -1.70
C ALA A 65 -7.50 -11.84 -2.93
N TYR A 66 -6.40 -11.61 -3.67
CA TYR A 66 -6.05 -12.45 -4.82
C TYR A 66 -5.75 -13.90 -4.42
N ILE A 67 -5.02 -14.11 -3.32
CA ILE A 67 -4.72 -15.46 -2.82
C ILE A 67 -6.02 -16.19 -2.43
N ALA A 68 -6.92 -15.53 -1.69
CA ALA A 68 -8.18 -16.12 -1.28
C ALA A 68 -9.05 -16.53 -2.48
N VAL A 69 -9.21 -15.64 -3.46
CA VAL A 69 -9.96 -15.92 -4.69
C VAL A 69 -9.31 -17.05 -5.50
N GLY A 70 -7.98 -17.07 -5.58
CA GLY A 70 -7.22 -18.12 -6.25
C GLY A 70 -7.45 -19.50 -5.63
N ILE A 71 -7.46 -19.60 -4.30
CA ILE A 71 -7.73 -20.86 -3.59
C ILE A 71 -9.15 -21.35 -3.86
N ILE A 72 -10.14 -20.45 -3.79
CA ILE A 72 -11.54 -20.81 -4.07
C ILE A 72 -11.68 -21.33 -5.51
N CYS A 73 -11.07 -20.65 -6.47
CA CYS A 73 -11.09 -21.04 -7.88
C CYS A 73 -10.40 -22.40 -8.12
N MET A 74 -9.29 -22.66 -7.43
CA MET A 74 -8.59 -23.95 -7.54
C MET A 74 -9.44 -25.10 -6.99
N ILE A 75 -10.12 -24.91 -5.86
CA ILE A 75 -11.00 -25.93 -5.26
C ILE A 75 -12.17 -26.23 -6.19
N THR A 76 -12.86 -25.20 -6.70
CA THR A 76 -13.99 -25.40 -7.61
C THR A 76 -13.56 -26.08 -8.90
N PHE A 77 -12.39 -25.73 -9.44
CA PHE A 77 -11.81 -26.42 -10.60
C PHE A 77 -11.62 -27.92 -10.36
N VAL A 78 -11.03 -28.31 -9.23
CA VAL A 78 -10.81 -29.73 -8.90
C VAL A 78 -12.13 -30.49 -8.76
N ILE A 79 -13.13 -29.89 -8.10
CA ILE A 79 -14.46 -30.50 -7.95
C ILE A 79 -15.10 -30.74 -9.32
N PHE A 80 -15.13 -29.72 -10.19
CA PHE A 80 -15.69 -29.87 -11.53
C PHE A 80 -14.91 -30.87 -12.38
N PHE A 81 -13.58 -30.90 -12.25
CA PHE A 81 -12.74 -31.84 -12.98
C PHE A 81 -13.03 -33.30 -12.60
N ILE A 82 -13.18 -33.59 -11.29
CA ILE A 82 -13.55 -34.93 -10.81
C ILE A 82 -14.95 -35.32 -11.31
N LEU A 83 -15.93 -34.42 -11.18
CA LEU A 83 -17.30 -34.66 -11.66
C LEU A 83 -17.34 -34.96 -13.16
N HIS A 84 -16.60 -34.20 -13.97
CA HIS A 84 -16.53 -34.41 -15.41
C HIS A 84 -15.90 -35.77 -15.77
N LYS A 85 -14.83 -36.16 -15.05
CA LYS A 85 -14.20 -37.48 -15.22
C LYS A 85 -15.16 -38.62 -14.86
N THR A 86 -15.92 -38.49 -13.77
CA THR A 86 -16.89 -39.51 -13.36
C THR A 86 -18.12 -39.59 -14.24
N TRP A 87 -18.50 -38.49 -14.93
CA TRP A 87 -19.67 -38.48 -15.82
C TRP A 87 -19.38 -39.01 -17.22
N LYS A 88 -18.09 -39.04 -17.61
CA LYS A 88 -17.62 -39.51 -18.92
C LYS A 88 -17.07 -40.94 -18.90
N THR A 89 -17.15 -41.61 -17.75
CA THR A 89 -16.83 -43.03 -17.56
C THR A 89 -18.14 -43.78 -17.34
#